data_AF-A0A1I0SJB6-F1
#
_entry.id   AF-A0A1I0SJB6-F1
#
_cell.length_a   1.000
_cell.length_b   1.000
_cell.length_c   1.000
_cell.angle_alpha   90.00
_cell.angle_beta   90.00
_cell.angle_gamma   90.00
#
_symmetry.space_group_name_H-M   'P 1'
#
loop_
_entity.id
_entity.type
_entity.pdbx_description
1 polymer ?
#
loop_
_entity_poly.entity_id
_entity_poly.type
_entity_poly.pdbx_seq_one_letter_code
_entity_poly.pdbx_strand_id
1 'polypeptide(L)' 'MENLTLSENAKGFMDYAIDTINAMDGAPEHSAAQKDEVITRISTLKNLLGELEKSYLENTPTDTAPPVDPEYIAAAGHS' A
#
# COMPACT_ATOMS: atom_id res chain seq x y z
N MET A 1 -11.74 7.57 9.99
CA MET A 1 -10.56 6.97 9.32
C MET A 1 -9.57 8.08 9.14
N GLU A 2 -8.34 7.89 9.61
CA GLU A 2 -7.26 8.86 9.35
C GLU A 2 -6.98 8.85 7.84
N ASN A 3 -6.88 10.03 7.23
CA ASN A 3 -6.49 10.15 5.82
C ASN A 3 -4.97 10.03 5.74
N LEU A 4 -4.48 8.80 5.57
CA LEU A 4 -3.07 8.54 5.32
C LEU A 4 -2.67 9.07 3.94
N THR A 5 -1.46 9.63 3.86
CA THR A 5 -0.82 9.98 2.58
C THR A 5 -0.60 8.73 1.72
N LEU A 6 -0.39 8.92 0.42
CA LEU A 6 -0.06 7.81 -0.49
C LEU A 6 1.20 7.05 -0.04
N SER A 7 2.22 7.77 0.45
CA SER A 7 3.46 7.18 0.96
C SER A 7 3.25 6.41 2.26
N GLU A 8 2.37 6.87 3.16
CA GLU A 8 2.01 6.14 4.38
C GLU A 8 1.23 4.86 4.08
N ASN A 9 0.28 4.91 3.13
CA ASN A 9 -0.43 3.72 2.64
C ASN A 9 0.54 2.71 2.01
N ALA A 10 1.46 3.19 1.16
CA ALA A 10 2.47 2.34 0.54
C ALA A 10 3.41 1.72 1.58
N LYS A 11 3.84 2.49 2.57
CA LYS A 11 4.68 2.00 3.68
C LYS A 11 3.95 0.93 4.49
N GLY A 12 2.69 1.15 4.85
CA GLY A 12 1.88 0.18 5.58
C GLY A 12 1.72 -1.14 4.84
N PHE A 13 1.47 -1.08 3.53
CA PHE A 13 1.45 -2.28 2.68
C PHE A 13 2.80 -3.02 2.69
N MET A 14 3.91 -2.30 2.50
CA MET A 14 5.24 -2.89 2.42
C MET A 14 5.70 -3.51 3.74
N ASP A 15 5.48 -2.82 4.87
CA ASP A 15 5.83 -3.32 6.20
C ASP A 15 5.08 -4.63 6.48
N TYR A 16 3.77 -4.66 6.20
CA TYR A 16 2.95 -5.86 6.39
C TYR A 16 3.30 -6.99 5.41
N ALA A 17 3.75 -6.66 4.19
CA ALA A 17 4.22 -7.63 3.22
C ALA A 17 5.49 -8.33 3.70
N ILE A 18 6.43 -7.59 4.28
CA ILE A 18 7.65 -8.16 4.87
C ILE A 18 7.30 -9.10 6.02
N ASP A 19 6.41 -8.70 6.93
CA ASP A 19 5.96 -9.56 8.02
C ASP A 19 5.27 -10.84 7.53
N THR A 20 4.50 -10.74 6.45
CA THR A 20 3.85 -11.89 5.84
C THR A 20 4.85 -12.85 5.20
N ILE A 21 5.87 -12.33 4.53
CA ILE A 21 6.99 -13.13 3.99
C ILE A 21 7.70 -13.87 5.11
N ASN A 22 7.99 -13.20 6.22
CA ASN A 22 8.62 -13.83 7.39
C ASN A 22 7.73 -14.94 7.98
N ALA A 23 6.42 -14.74 8.02
CA ALA A 23 5.47 -15.76 8.48
C ALA A 23 5.37 -16.98 7.53
N MET A 24 5.77 -16.83 6.27
CA MET A 24 5.83 -17.93 5.30
C MET A 24 7.11 -18.77 5.42
N ASP A 25 8.10 -18.35 6.20
CA ASP A 25 9.32 -19.14 6.40
C ASP A 25 9.00 -20.50 7.06
N GLY A 26 9.67 -21.56 6.61
CA GLY A 26 9.36 -22.94 7.02
C GLY A 26 7.96 -23.44 6.59
N ALA A 27 7.39 -22.89 5.51
CA ALA A 27 6.07 -23.31 4.99
C ALA A 27 5.85 -24.83 4.85
N PRO A 28 6.85 -25.64 4.41
CA PRO A 28 6.68 -27.09 4.33
C PRO A 28 6.38 -27.74 5.69
N GLU A 29 6.86 -27.16 6.78
CA GLU A 29 6.72 -27.65 8.15
C GLU A 29 5.54 -27.02 8.91
N HIS A 30 4.77 -26.13 8.29
CA HIS A 30 3.66 -25.45 8.96
C HIS A 30 2.58 -26.43 9.43
N SER A 31 2.19 -26.26 10.69
CA SER A 31 0.95 -26.79 11.25
C SER A 31 -0.29 -26.17 10.57
N ALA A 32 -1.46 -26.77 10.78
CA ALA A 32 -2.72 -26.23 10.26
C ALA A 32 -2.96 -24.77 10.71
N ALA A 33 -2.69 -24.46 11.98
CA ALA A 33 -2.86 -23.11 12.52
C ALA A 33 -1.92 -22.09 11.85
N GLN A 34 -0.68 -22.46 11.56
CA GLN A 34 0.27 -21.59 10.86
C GLN A 34 -0.16 -21.33 9.41
N LYS A 35 -0.70 -22.35 8.73
CA LYS A 35 -1.26 -22.20 7.39
C LYS A 35 -2.44 -21.23 7.39
N ASP A 36 -3.36 -21.35 8.36
CA ASP A 36 -4.50 -20.45 8.50
C ASP A 36 -4.06 -19.01 8.80
N GLU A 37 -3.02 -18.83 9.60
CA GLU A 37 -2.42 -17.51 9.87
C GLU A 37 -1.86 -16.88 8.59
N VAL A 38 -1.06 -17.62 7.82
CA VAL A 38 -0.50 -17.15 6.55
C VAL A 38 -1.61 -16.81 5.55
N ILE A 39 -2.66 -17.64 5.44
CA ILE A 39 -3.82 -17.36 4.58
C ILE A 39 -4.52 -16.06 5.00
N THR A 40 -4.69 -15.85 6.30
CA THR A 40 -5.29 -14.62 6.85
C THR A 40 -4.43 -13.40 6.50
N ARG A 41 -3.11 -13.49 6.67
CA ARG A 41 -2.16 -12.43 6.29
C ARG A 41 -2.22 -12.10 4.79
N ILE A 42 -2.26 -13.13 3.93
CA ILE A 42 -2.43 -12.94 2.48
C ILE A 42 -3.75 -12.22 2.17
N SER A 43 -4.85 -12.57 2.86
CA SER A 43 -6.13 -11.89 2.68
C SER A 43 -6.04 -10.41 3.06
N THR A 44 -5.36 -10.08 4.16
CA THR A 44 -5.14 -8.70 4.58
C THR A 44 -4.29 -7.93 3.56
N LEU A 45 -3.24 -8.54 3.00
CA LEU A 45 -2.43 -7.91 1.95
C LEU A 45 -3.24 -7.52 0.72
N LYS A 46 -4.20 -8.35 0.31
CA LYS A 46 -5.09 -8.03 -0.81
C LYS A 46 -5.92 -6.78 -0.54
N ASN A 47 -6.41 -6.62 0.69
CA ASN A 47 -7.16 -5.43 1.09
C ASN A 47 -6.28 -4.19 1.08
N LEU A 48 -5.08 -4.27 1.67
CA LEU A 48 -4.11 -3.16 1.70
C LEU A 48 -3.68 -2.73 0.29
N LEU A 49 -3.49 -3.69 -0.63
CA LEU A 49 -3.21 -3.39 -2.03
C LEU A 49 -4.35 -2.63 -2.70
N GLY A 50 -5.60 -3.04 -2.45
CA GLY A 50 -6.77 -2.34 -2.98
C GLY A 50 -6.92 -0.93 -2.42
N GLU A 51 -6.62 -0.71 -1.14
CA GLU A 51 -6.59 0.62 -0.53
C GLU A 51 -5.50 1.50 -1.13
N LEU A 52 -4.30 0.95 -1.36
CA LEU A 52 -3.20 1.64 -2.01
C LEU A 52 -3.53 2.02 -3.46
N GLU A 53 -4.10 1.09 -4.24
CA GLU A 53 -4.55 1.35 -5.61
C GLU A 53 -5.60 2.46 -5.64
N LYS A 54 -6.61 2.37 -4.78
CA LYS A 54 -7.64 3.40 -4.66
C LYS A 54 -7.02 4.75 -4.30
N SER A 55 -6.14 4.79 -3.31
CA SER A 55 -5.44 6.02 -2.89
C SER A 55 -4.62 6.62 -4.02
N TYR A 56 -3.92 5.79 -4.81
CA TYR A 56 -3.18 6.23 -5.98
C TYR A 56 -4.10 6.85 -7.04
N LEU A 57 -5.19 6.18 -7.40
CA LEU A 57 -6.16 6.66 -8.39
C LEU A 57 -6.84 7.96 -7.95
N GLU A 58 -7.17 8.11 -6.67
CA GLU A 58 -7.79 9.32 -6.13
C GLU A 58 -6.84 10.53 -6.11
N ASN A 59 -5.52 10.29 -6.07
CA ASN A 59 -4.50 11.33 -5.98
C ASN A 59 -3.71 11.56 -7.29
N THR A 60 -3.96 10.76 -8.32
CA THR A 60 -3.31 10.93 -9.63
C THR A 60 -4.18 11.80 -10.54
N PRO A 61 -3.66 12.90 -11.10
CA PRO A 61 -4.41 13.70 -12.07
C PRO A 61 -4.84 12.84 -13.25
N THR A 62 -6.12 12.88 -13.61
CA THR A 62 -6.59 12.30 -14.87
C THR A 62 -6.11 13.16 -16.03
N ASP A 63 -5.89 12.59 -17.23
CA ASP A 63 -5.41 13.28 -18.45
C ASP A 63 -6.28 14.49 -18.88
N THR A 64 -7.42 14.73 -18.23
CA THR A 64 -8.29 15.89 -18.42
C THR A 64 -8.08 17.01 -17.40
N ALA A 65 -7.11 16.89 -16.49
CA ALA A 65 -6.80 17.94 -15.54
C ALA A 65 -6.18 19.14 -16.28
N PRO A 66 -6.71 20.38 -16.11
CA PRO A 66 -6.07 21.56 -16.66
C PRO A 66 -4.64 21.64 -16.13
N PRO A 67 -3.66 22.09 -16.94
CA PRO A 67 -2.26 22.17 -16.53
C PRO A 67 -2.17 22.94 -15.22
N VAL A 68 -1.52 22.32 -14.23
CA VAL A 68 -1.27 22.94 -12.93
C VAL A 68 -0.47 24.22 -13.13
N ASP A 69 -0.90 25.29 -12.49
CA ASP A 69 -0.27 26.61 -12.57
C ASP A 69 1.22 26.50 -12.16
N PRO A 70 2.17 26.98 -12.97
CA PRO A 70 3.61 26.94 -12.66
C PRO A 70 3.97 27.50 -11.28
N GLU A 71 3.16 28.43 -10.73
CA GLU A 71 3.37 28.97 -9.38
C GLU A 71 3.19 27.92 -8.27
N TYR A 72 2.37 26.88 -8.49
CA TYR A 72 2.15 25.81 -7.51
C TYR A 72 3.35 24.86 -7.40
N ILE A 73 4.09 24.65 -8.51
CA ILE A 73 5.28 23.77 -8.55
C ILE A 73 6.44 24.41 -7.77
N ALA A 74 6.59 25.73 -7.85
CA ALA A 74 7.64 26.45 -7.12
C ALA A 74 7.45 26.43 -5.60
N ALA A 75 6.21 26.32 -5.11
CA ALA A 75 5.88 26.25 -3.69
C ALA A 75 6.04 24.85 -3.07
N ALA A 76 5.95 23.79 -3.88
CA ALA A 76 6.01 22.39 -3.41
C ALA A 76 7.43 21.81 -3.27
N GLY A 77 8.48 22.58 -3.59
CA GLY A 77 9.86 22.22 -3.23
C GLY A 77 10.42 20.97 -3.92
N HIS A 78 10.00 20.66 -5.14
CA HIS A 78 10.70 19.69 -5.98
C HIS A 78 11.88 20.38 -6.68
N SER A 79 13.02 20.47 -5.98
CA SER A 79 14.34 20.78 -6.54
C SER A 79 15.15 19.51 -6.73
#